data_AF-A0A7U9RHC5-F1
#
_entry.id   AF-A0A7U9RHC5-F1
#
_cell.length_a   1.000
_cell.length_b   1.000
_cell.length_c   1.000
_cell.angle_alpha   90.00
_cell.angle_beta   90.00
_cell.angle_gamma   90.00
#
_symmetry.space_group_name_H-M   'P 1'
#
loop_
_entity.id
_entity.type
_entity.pdbx_description
1 polymer ?
#
loop_
_entity_poly.entity_id
_entity_poly.type
_entity_poly.pdbx_seq_one_letter_code
_entity_poly.pdbx_strand_id
1 'polypeptide(L)'
;MKRKLMRTVCKAVALSVTVGTMLVSNGIVANAQPKEMKDGTVFDAEYYAQRYADVVAVYGTEEASLFQHYTDYGRTENREAVKAPSKATFDADYYANANPDVVEVYGTGSNNLYQHYLQYGKEEGRSPVAAAGTKVNTSTAVSEPKAEAAPATQAENKTPTAIRVKTDSNGNPIGFEYAYD
;
A
#
# COMPACT_ATOMS: atom_id res chain seq x y z
N MET A 1 -77.27 -25.27 -29.82
CA MET A 1 -77.83 -24.67 -28.59
C MET A 1 -76.78 -23.80 -27.92
N LYS A 2 -77.13 -22.55 -27.63
CA LYS A 2 -76.33 -21.61 -26.82
C LYS A 2 -76.29 -22.08 -25.37
N ARG A 3 -75.17 -21.84 -24.67
CA ARG A 3 -75.02 -21.66 -23.20
C ARG A 3 -73.51 -21.72 -22.87
N LYS A 4 -72.90 -20.95 -21.99
CA LYS A 4 -73.14 -19.65 -21.36
C LYS A 4 -71.81 -19.41 -20.60
N LEU A 5 -71.29 -18.19 -20.69
CA LEU A 5 -70.24 -17.66 -19.81
C LEU A 5 -70.61 -17.90 -18.32
N MET A 6 -69.60 -18.12 -17.46
CA MET A 6 -69.39 -17.46 -16.15
C MET A 6 -68.97 -18.38 -14.97
N ARG A 7 -67.72 -18.16 -14.53
CA ARG A 7 -67.25 -17.82 -13.16
C ARG A 7 -67.20 -18.91 -12.07
N THR A 8 -66.29 -18.62 -11.12
CA THR A 8 -66.12 -19.16 -9.75
C THR A 8 -65.25 -20.44 -9.69
N VAL A 9 -64.21 -20.60 -8.85
CA VAL A 9 -63.94 -20.09 -7.49
C VAL A 9 -62.42 -20.08 -7.25
N CYS A 10 -61.91 -19.05 -6.59
CA CYS A 10 -60.58 -18.99 -6.00
C CYS A 10 -60.31 -20.17 -5.05
N LYS A 11 -59.22 -20.91 -5.25
CA LYS A 11 -58.55 -21.60 -4.13
C LYS A 11 -57.14 -21.05 -4.02
N ALA A 12 -57.03 -20.05 -3.15
CA ALA A 12 -55.77 -19.64 -2.57
C ALA A 12 -55.20 -20.82 -1.80
N VAL A 13 -54.04 -21.32 -2.22
CA VAL A 13 -53.14 -22.09 -1.36
C VAL A 13 -51.98 -21.15 -1.08
N ALA A 14 -52.08 -20.48 0.06
CA ALA A 14 -50.96 -19.79 0.66
C ALA A 14 -49.93 -20.86 1.08
N LEU A 15 -48.86 -21.00 0.29
CA LEU A 15 -47.60 -21.54 0.79
C LEU A 15 -46.69 -20.34 1.05
N SER A 16 -46.85 -19.77 2.24
CA SER A 16 -45.89 -18.88 2.85
C SER A 16 -44.62 -19.68 3.16
N VAL A 17 -43.63 -19.64 2.26
CA VAL A 17 -42.24 -19.86 2.67
C VAL A 17 -41.70 -18.50 3.07
N THR A 18 -41.82 -18.28 4.37
CA THR A 18 -41.20 -17.20 5.12
C THR A 18 -39.71 -17.15 4.79
N VAL A 19 -39.29 -16.00 4.26
CA VAL A 19 -38.05 -15.30 4.60
C VAL A 19 -36.79 -16.18 4.56
N GLY A 20 -36.29 -16.45 3.36
CA GLY A 20 -34.85 -16.38 3.18
C GLY A 20 -34.51 -14.92 3.13
N THR A 21 -34.30 -14.28 4.29
CA THR A 21 -33.72 -12.94 4.36
C THR A 21 -32.53 -12.94 3.41
N MET A 22 -32.59 -12.11 2.35
CA MET A 22 -31.37 -11.57 1.79
C MET A 22 -30.61 -11.05 3.00
N LEU A 23 -29.60 -11.80 3.44
CA LEU A 23 -28.42 -11.18 4.00
C LEU A 23 -27.86 -10.37 2.83
N VAL A 24 -28.44 -9.19 2.63
CA VAL A 24 -27.62 -8.05 2.28
C VAL A 24 -26.70 -8.00 3.48
N SER A 25 -25.53 -8.62 3.33
CA SER A 25 -24.39 -8.28 4.16
C SER A 25 -24.16 -6.81 3.85
N ASN A 26 -24.91 -5.95 4.53
CA ASN A 26 -24.40 -4.71 5.05
C ASN A 26 -23.28 -5.15 6.01
N GLY A 27 -22.17 -5.61 5.41
CA GLY A 27 -20.89 -5.49 6.04
C GLY A 27 -20.82 -4.01 6.34
N ILE A 28 -20.96 -3.68 7.62
CA ILE A 28 -20.27 -2.53 8.16
C ILE A 28 -18.83 -2.81 7.74
N VAL A 29 -18.42 -2.31 6.56
CA VAL A 29 -17.02 -2.21 6.19
C VAL A 29 -16.53 -1.12 7.14
N ALA A 30 -16.31 -1.53 8.39
CA ALA A 30 -15.57 -0.77 9.34
C ALA A 30 -14.24 -0.57 8.65
N ASN A 31 -14.06 0.63 8.10
CA ASN A 31 -12.85 1.13 7.45
C ASN A 31 -11.60 0.49 8.07
N ALA A 32 -11.16 -0.65 7.54
CA ALA A 32 -9.82 -1.14 7.79
C ALA A 32 -8.95 -0.21 6.95
N GLN A 33 -8.41 0.81 7.60
CA GLN A 33 -7.52 1.77 6.98
C GLN A 33 -6.12 1.13 6.89
N PRO A 34 -5.25 1.66 6.01
CA PRO A 34 -3.82 1.34 6.05
C PRO A 34 -3.29 1.41 7.48
N LYS A 35 -2.62 0.34 7.90
CA LYS A 35 -2.07 0.18 9.24
C LYS A 35 -0.56 0.00 9.16
N GLU A 36 0.15 0.61 10.11
CA GLU A 36 1.57 0.35 10.30
C GLU A 36 1.78 -1.01 10.99
N MET A 37 2.57 -1.86 10.36
CA MET A 37 2.92 -3.19 10.84
C MET A 37 4.17 -3.14 11.72
N LYS A 38 4.51 -4.25 12.37
CA LYS A 38 5.62 -4.30 13.36
C LYS A 38 6.98 -3.92 12.77
N ASP A 39 7.17 -4.07 11.47
CA ASP A 39 8.39 -3.71 10.73
C ASP A 39 8.35 -2.27 10.17
N GLY A 40 7.31 -1.49 10.49
CA GLY A 40 7.06 -0.14 9.99
C GLY A 40 6.47 -0.09 8.58
N THR A 41 6.22 -1.24 7.95
CA THR A 41 5.51 -1.29 6.66
C THR A 41 4.08 -0.82 6.84
N VAL A 42 3.60 0.05 5.95
CA VAL A 42 2.17 0.39 5.93
C VAL A 42 1.45 -0.61 5.04
N PHE A 43 0.48 -1.33 5.61
CA PHE A 43 -0.26 -2.40 4.95
C PHE A 43 -1.76 -2.24 5.15
N ASP A 44 -2.52 -2.46 4.09
CA ASP A 44 -3.99 -2.47 4.11
C ASP A 44 -4.45 -3.86 3.67
N ALA A 45 -4.76 -4.71 4.64
CA ALA A 45 -5.12 -6.11 4.39
C ALA A 45 -6.40 -6.24 3.56
N GLU A 46 -7.37 -5.35 3.78
CA GLU A 46 -8.64 -5.36 3.04
C GLU A 46 -8.41 -4.97 1.58
N TYR A 47 -7.63 -3.90 1.33
CA TYR A 47 -7.20 -3.53 -0.01
C TYR A 47 -6.43 -4.67 -0.69
N TYR A 48 -5.47 -5.26 0.02
CA TYR A 48 -4.62 -6.33 -0.51
C TYR A 48 -5.46 -7.57 -0.90
N ALA A 49 -6.38 -7.98 -0.03
CA ALA A 49 -7.30 -9.09 -0.29
C ALA A 49 -8.19 -8.83 -1.51
N GLN A 50 -8.76 -7.62 -1.59
CA GLN A 50 -9.61 -7.23 -2.72
C GLN A 50 -8.83 -7.17 -4.04
N ARG A 51 -7.56 -6.75 -3.98
CA ARG A 51 -6.73 -6.51 -5.16
C ARG A 51 -6.10 -7.80 -5.72
N TYR A 52 -5.82 -8.77 -4.85
CA TYR A 52 -5.04 -9.97 -5.15
C TYR A 52 -5.78 -11.26 -4.78
N ALA A 53 -6.79 -11.60 -5.59
CA ALA A 53 -7.61 -12.80 -5.41
C ALA A 53 -6.79 -14.11 -5.46
N ASP A 54 -5.66 -14.11 -6.17
CA ASP A 54 -4.71 -15.22 -6.23
C ASP A 54 -4.07 -15.49 -4.86
N VAL A 55 -3.76 -14.44 -4.10
CA VAL A 55 -3.23 -14.57 -2.74
C VAL A 55 -4.31 -15.08 -1.80
N VAL A 56 -5.52 -14.51 -1.88
CA VAL A 56 -6.66 -14.92 -1.03
C VAL A 56 -7.01 -16.39 -1.23
N ALA A 57 -6.90 -16.90 -2.46
CA ALA A 57 -7.17 -18.31 -2.76
C ALA A 57 -6.22 -19.29 -2.02
N VAL A 58 -5.02 -18.84 -1.63
CA VAL A 58 -4.00 -19.68 -0.99
C VAL A 58 -3.83 -19.35 0.50
N TYR A 59 -3.78 -18.07 0.85
CA TYR A 59 -3.48 -17.56 2.20
C TYR A 59 -4.73 -17.19 3.01
N GLY A 60 -5.91 -17.15 2.37
CA GLY A 60 -7.14 -16.70 2.99
C GLY A 60 -7.22 -15.17 3.13
N THR A 61 -8.05 -14.69 4.06
CA THR A 61 -8.34 -13.26 4.24
C THR A 61 -7.78 -12.68 5.55
N GLU A 62 -7.04 -13.47 6.33
CA GLU A 62 -6.49 -13.03 7.61
C GLU A 62 -5.34 -12.03 7.40
N GLU A 63 -5.36 -10.89 8.12
CA GLU A 63 -4.34 -9.82 8.01
C GLU A 63 -2.92 -10.37 8.11
N ALA A 64 -2.65 -11.23 9.11
CA ALA A 64 -1.34 -11.80 9.33
C ALA A 64 -0.86 -12.65 8.14
N SER A 65 -1.73 -13.46 7.55
CA SER A 65 -1.41 -14.32 6.40
C SER A 65 -1.17 -13.51 5.13
N LEU A 66 -2.00 -12.49 4.89
CA LEU A 66 -1.85 -11.59 3.75
C LEU A 66 -0.59 -10.73 3.86
N PHE A 67 -0.30 -10.23 5.06
CA PHE A 67 0.93 -9.49 5.32
C PHE A 67 2.15 -10.39 5.18
N GLN A 68 2.09 -11.65 5.64
CA GLN A 68 3.15 -12.64 5.41
C GLN A 68 3.42 -12.84 3.91
N HIS A 69 2.37 -13.02 3.09
CA HIS A 69 2.57 -13.10 1.65
C HIS A 69 3.23 -11.83 1.10
N TYR A 70 2.81 -10.65 1.57
CA TYR A 70 3.40 -9.40 1.13
C TYR A 70 4.89 -9.31 1.47
N THR A 71 5.29 -9.70 2.68
CA THR A 71 6.71 -9.68 3.09
C THR A 71 7.55 -10.71 2.33
N ASP A 72 7.03 -11.91 2.13
CA ASP A 72 7.78 -13.02 1.52
C ASP A 72 7.90 -12.85 -0.01
N TYR A 73 6.86 -12.33 -0.66
CA TYR A 73 6.76 -12.25 -2.12
C TYR A 73 6.28 -10.90 -2.63
N GLY A 74 5.25 -10.32 -2.01
CA GLY A 74 4.57 -9.13 -2.56
C GLY A 74 5.50 -7.92 -2.77
N ARG A 75 6.49 -7.69 -1.90
CA ARG A 75 7.47 -6.59 -2.05
C ARG A 75 8.34 -6.74 -3.30
N THR A 76 8.85 -7.95 -3.56
CA THR A 76 9.73 -8.21 -4.72
C THR A 76 8.94 -8.24 -6.02
N GLU A 77 7.68 -8.66 -5.96
CA GLU A 77 6.71 -8.57 -7.06
C GLU A 77 6.16 -7.15 -7.29
N ASN A 78 6.54 -6.18 -6.44
CA ASN A 78 6.02 -4.81 -6.45
C ASN A 78 4.47 -4.75 -6.39
N ARG A 79 3.85 -5.65 -5.61
CA ARG A 79 2.42 -5.61 -5.30
C ARG A 79 2.12 -4.46 -4.35
N GLU A 80 0.99 -3.81 -4.56
CA GLU A 80 0.54 -2.66 -3.78
C GLU A 80 0.03 -3.11 -2.41
N ALA A 81 0.81 -2.86 -1.36
CA ALA A 81 0.42 -3.14 0.03
C ALA A 81 -0.68 -2.20 0.54
N VAL A 82 -0.78 -1.02 -0.06
CA VAL A 82 -1.79 0.00 0.21
C VAL A 82 -2.20 0.63 -1.10
N LYS A 83 -3.41 1.19 -1.15
CA LYS A 83 -3.85 1.93 -2.33
C LYS A 83 -2.96 3.15 -2.57
N ALA A 84 -2.27 3.17 -3.71
CA ALA A 84 -1.48 4.33 -4.10
C ALA A 84 -2.40 5.55 -4.29
N PRO A 85 -1.98 6.74 -3.84
CA PRO A 85 -2.75 7.96 -4.04
C PRO A 85 -2.57 8.43 -5.49
N SER A 86 -3.25 9.53 -5.85
CA SER A 86 -3.09 10.10 -7.19
C SER A 86 -1.66 10.59 -7.43
N LYS A 87 -1.26 10.73 -8.70
CA LYS A 87 0.03 11.31 -9.10
C LYS A 87 0.25 12.74 -8.57
N ALA A 88 -0.84 13.46 -8.26
CA ALA A 88 -0.76 14.79 -7.64
C ALA A 88 -0.38 14.74 -6.15
N THR A 89 -0.49 13.58 -5.51
CA THR A 89 -0.15 13.36 -4.09
C THR A 89 1.16 12.59 -3.93
N PHE A 90 1.40 11.61 -4.79
CA PHE A 90 2.66 10.87 -4.86
C PHE A 90 2.95 10.50 -6.32
N ASP A 91 4.07 10.98 -6.83
CA ASP A 91 4.53 10.72 -8.19
C ASP A 91 5.78 9.85 -8.13
N ALA A 92 5.60 8.54 -8.34
CA ALA A 92 6.69 7.57 -8.25
C ALA A 92 7.85 7.89 -9.21
N ASP A 93 7.56 8.38 -10.42
CA ASP A 93 8.59 8.73 -11.40
C ASP A 93 9.42 9.92 -10.90
N TYR A 94 8.76 10.95 -10.38
CA TYR A 94 9.45 12.09 -9.77
C TYR A 94 10.26 11.64 -8.55
N TYR A 95 9.65 10.85 -7.67
CA TYR A 95 10.27 10.40 -6.44
C TYR A 95 11.51 9.54 -6.72
N ALA A 96 11.46 8.64 -7.71
CA ALA A 96 12.61 7.86 -8.14
C ALA A 96 13.76 8.77 -8.63
N ASN A 97 13.45 9.75 -9.49
CA ASN A 97 14.46 10.65 -10.06
C ASN A 97 15.08 11.58 -9.01
N ALA A 98 14.29 12.04 -8.04
CA ALA A 98 14.76 12.93 -6.98
C ALA A 98 15.56 12.20 -5.88
N ASN A 99 15.37 10.88 -5.74
CA ASN A 99 15.88 10.08 -4.63
C ASN A 99 16.63 8.84 -5.15
N PRO A 100 17.77 9.00 -5.85
CA PRO A 100 18.51 7.87 -6.42
C PRO A 100 19.02 6.88 -5.38
N ASP A 101 19.29 7.34 -4.15
CA ASP A 101 19.67 6.52 -3.01
C ASP A 101 18.54 5.58 -2.56
N VAL A 102 17.29 6.03 -2.66
CA VAL A 102 16.11 5.18 -2.41
C VAL A 102 15.97 4.15 -3.51
N VAL A 103 16.16 4.55 -4.77
CA VAL A 103 16.08 3.65 -5.93
C VAL A 103 17.13 2.55 -5.86
N GLU A 104 18.32 2.84 -5.37
CA GLU A 104 19.39 1.85 -5.20
C GLU A 104 18.96 0.69 -4.28
N VAL A 105 18.15 0.98 -3.26
CA VAL A 105 17.74 0.00 -2.24
C VAL A 105 16.36 -0.61 -2.54
N TYR A 106 15.38 0.23 -2.89
CA TYR A 106 13.97 -0.15 -3.06
C TYR A 106 13.59 -0.46 -4.51
N GLY A 107 14.47 -0.13 -5.46
CA GLY A 107 14.21 -0.20 -6.89
C GLY A 107 13.29 0.93 -7.37
N THR A 108 12.82 0.81 -8.60
CA THR A 108 11.94 1.81 -9.26
C THR A 108 10.45 1.45 -9.17
N GLY A 109 10.10 0.41 -8.42
CA GLY A 109 8.71 -0.03 -8.27
C GLY A 109 7.87 0.99 -7.52
N SER A 110 6.76 1.43 -8.11
CA SER A 110 5.94 2.50 -7.53
C SER A 110 5.43 2.20 -6.12
N ASN A 111 5.10 0.94 -5.81
CA ASN A 111 4.71 0.56 -4.46
C ASN A 111 5.90 0.66 -3.50
N ASN A 112 7.06 0.14 -3.89
CA ASN A 112 8.25 0.16 -3.02
C ASN A 112 8.70 1.59 -2.70
N LEU A 113 8.66 2.48 -3.70
CA LEU A 113 8.96 3.90 -3.51
C LEU A 113 7.91 4.58 -2.63
N TYR A 114 6.63 4.24 -2.79
CA TYR A 114 5.58 4.79 -1.93
C TYR A 114 5.71 4.30 -0.49
N GLN A 115 6.07 3.03 -0.28
CA GLN A 115 6.35 2.47 1.04
C GLN A 115 7.52 3.20 1.72
N HIS A 116 8.62 3.44 0.99
CA HIS A 116 9.72 4.26 1.52
C HIS A 116 9.23 5.65 1.94
N TYR A 117 8.42 6.31 1.10
CA TYR A 117 7.89 7.62 1.42
C TYR A 117 6.99 7.61 2.67
N LEU A 118 6.14 6.60 2.81
CA LEU A 118 5.26 6.44 3.96
C LEU A 118 6.04 6.20 5.26
N GLN A 119 7.10 5.39 5.20
CA GLN A 119 7.86 4.96 6.37
C GLN A 119 8.94 5.94 6.80
N TYR A 120 9.62 6.58 5.84
CA TYR A 120 10.78 7.45 6.10
C TYR A 120 10.70 8.79 5.37
N GLY A 121 10.31 8.78 4.09
CA GLY A 121 10.47 9.95 3.23
C GLY A 121 9.77 11.22 3.73
N LYS A 122 8.62 11.10 4.42
CA LYS A 122 7.96 12.24 5.06
C LYS A 122 8.79 12.87 6.17
N GLU A 123 9.37 12.05 7.03
CA GLU A 123 10.17 12.49 8.18
C GLU A 123 11.53 13.03 7.74
N GLU A 124 12.08 12.48 6.66
CA GLU A 124 13.29 12.98 5.99
C GLU A 124 13.06 14.30 5.22
N GLY A 125 11.81 14.75 5.08
CA GLY A 125 11.47 15.97 4.33
C GLY A 125 11.55 15.81 2.81
N ARG A 126 11.52 14.58 2.28
CA ARG A 126 11.52 14.32 0.83
C ARG A 126 10.18 14.70 0.21
N SER A 127 10.24 15.43 -0.91
CA SER A 127 9.04 15.82 -1.64
C SER A 127 8.47 14.62 -2.43
N PRO A 128 7.17 14.30 -2.32
CA PRO A 128 6.55 13.19 -3.05
C PRO A 128 6.17 13.52 -4.49
N VAL A 129 6.17 14.81 -4.85
CA VAL A 129 5.78 15.33 -6.17
C VAL A 129 6.63 16.55 -6.50
N ALA A 130 6.75 16.87 -7.80
CA ALA A 130 7.38 18.10 -8.22
C ALA A 130 6.60 19.32 -7.71
N ALA A 131 7.31 20.35 -7.27
CA ALA A 131 6.69 21.63 -6.97
C ALA A 131 5.94 22.14 -8.22
N ALA A 132 4.67 22.51 -8.05
CA ALA A 132 3.86 23.02 -9.14
C ALA A 132 4.45 24.35 -9.63
N GLY A 133 5.22 24.29 -10.73
CA GLY A 133 5.71 25.47 -11.44
C GLY A 133 7.22 25.65 -11.44
N THR A 134 7.93 24.87 -12.26
CA THR A 134 9.04 25.42 -13.03
C THR A 134 9.04 24.73 -14.39
N LYS A 135 8.76 25.49 -15.45
CA LYS A 135 9.00 25.05 -16.82
C LYS A 135 10.49 24.69 -16.92
N VAL A 136 10.81 23.41 -17.01
CA VAL A 136 12.19 22.93 -17.18
C VAL A 136 12.68 23.41 -18.54
N ASN A 137 13.43 24.50 -18.56
CA ASN A 137 14.34 24.81 -19.66
C ASN A 137 15.66 24.12 -19.31
N THR A 138 16.03 23.15 -20.13
CA THR A 138 17.30 22.43 -20.04
C THR A 138 18.50 23.37 -20.16
N SER A 139 19.55 23.08 -19.39
CA SER A 139 20.87 23.73 -19.33
C SER A 139 20.96 24.96 -18.43
N THR A 140 21.62 24.82 -17.27
CA THR A 140 22.90 25.50 -16.93
C THR A 140 23.35 25.10 -15.52
N ALA A 141 24.66 24.94 -15.39
CA ALA A 141 25.47 24.57 -14.24
C ALA A 141 25.28 25.44 -12.97
N VAL A 142 25.52 24.78 -11.83
CA VAL A 142 26.15 25.25 -10.57
C VAL A 142 25.74 26.62 -10.02
N SER A 143 25.06 26.60 -8.87
CA SER A 143 25.37 27.50 -7.75
C SER A 143 24.79 26.94 -6.44
N GLU A 144 25.67 26.55 -5.52
CA GLU A 144 25.37 26.42 -4.09
C GLU A 144 24.86 27.76 -3.52
N PRO A 145 24.04 27.74 -2.46
CA PRO A 145 24.04 28.79 -1.46
C PRO A 145 24.48 28.30 -0.08
N LYS A 146 25.39 29.07 0.51
CA LYS A 146 26.04 28.94 1.82
C LYS A 146 25.33 29.79 2.89
N ALA A 147 25.34 29.28 4.12
CA ALA A 147 25.08 29.90 5.45
C ALA A 147 23.60 30.18 5.81
N GLU A 148 23.10 30.01 7.04
CA GLU A 148 23.70 30.25 8.37
C GLU A 148 22.93 29.49 9.50
N ALA A 149 23.61 29.16 10.61
CA ALA A 149 23.25 28.11 11.59
C ALA A 149 22.74 28.62 12.96
N ALA A 150 21.99 27.77 13.70
CA ALA A 150 22.14 27.44 15.15
C ALA A 150 20.88 26.72 15.76
N PRO A 151 20.97 25.92 16.85
CA PRO A 151 22.10 25.18 17.44
C PRO A 151 21.88 23.65 17.47
N ALA A 152 22.98 22.91 17.38
CA ALA A 152 23.02 21.45 17.40
C ALA A 152 22.94 20.86 18.82
N THR A 153 22.05 19.89 19.02
CA THR A 153 22.27 18.80 19.98
C THR A 153 22.88 17.63 19.20
N GLN A 154 24.03 17.14 19.67
CA GLN A 154 24.81 16.09 19.00
C GLN A 154 24.04 14.76 19.03
N ALA A 155 23.30 14.45 17.96
CA ALA A 155 23.16 13.07 17.51
C ALA A 155 24.36 12.80 16.60
N GLU A 156 25.24 11.91 17.04
CA GLU A 156 26.40 11.47 16.29
C GLU A 156 25.92 11.00 14.91
N ASN A 157 26.26 11.76 13.88
CA ASN A 157 25.98 11.46 12.48
C ASN A 157 26.85 10.27 12.06
N LYS A 158 26.48 9.06 12.51
CA LYS A 158 27.10 7.84 12.06
C LYS A 158 26.50 7.50 10.71
N THR A 159 27.24 7.82 9.65
CA THR A 159 26.98 7.25 8.32
C THR A 159 27.08 5.73 8.46
N PRO A 160 26.04 4.95 8.10
CA PRO A 160 26.09 3.51 8.19
C PRO A 160 27.20 2.97 7.27
N THR A 161 28.16 2.24 7.85
CA THR A 161 29.34 1.72 7.12
C THR A 161 28.97 0.54 6.22
N ALA A 162 27.89 -0.17 6.54
CA ALA A 162 27.40 -1.28 5.72
C ALA A 162 25.90 -1.54 5.90
N ILE A 163 25.25 -1.92 4.81
CA ILE A 163 23.91 -2.52 4.80
C ILE A 163 24.09 -4.03 4.81
N ARG A 164 23.47 -4.72 5.76
CA ARG A 164 23.49 -6.19 5.87
C ARG A 164 22.11 -6.76 5.57
N VAL A 165 22.05 -7.77 4.71
CA VAL A 165 20.82 -8.55 4.50
C VAL A 165 20.62 -9.43 5.73
N LYS A 166 19.52 -9.23 6.46
CA LYS A 166 19.07 -10.16 7.49
C LYS A 166 18.55 -11.40 6.80
N THR A 167 19.00 -12.57 7.23
CA THR A 167 18.47 -13.85 6.74
C THR A 167 17.80 -14.62 7.86
N ASP A 168 16.75 -15.38 7.53
CA ASP A 168 16.20 -16.39 8.45
C ASP A 168 17.20 -17.55 8.67
N SER A 169 16.83 -18.50 9.52
CA SER A 169 17.59 -19.72 9.77
C SER A 169 17.77 -20.62 8.55
N ASN A 170 17.06 -20.35 7.45
CA ASN A 170 17.14 -21.07 6.18
C ASN A 170 17.95 -20.31 5.13
N GLY A 171 18.47 -19.12 5.45
CA GLY A 171 19.24 -18.27 4.54
C GLY A 171 18.38 -17.38 3.64
N ASN A 172 17.06 -17.31 3.85
CA ASN A 172 16.18 -16.44 3.06
C ASN A 172 16.26 -15.00 3.58
N PRO A 173 16.34 -13.99 2.69
CA PRO A 173 16.38 -12.59 3.10
C PRO A 173 15.06 -12.18 3.75
N ILE A 174 15.12 -11.69 4.99
CA ILE A 174 13.97 -11.24 5.81
C ILE A 174 14.00 -9.74 6.13
N GLY A 175 15.01 -9.02 5.66
CA GLY A 175 15.11 -7.58 5.84
C GLY A 175 16.52 -7.06 5.70
N PHE A 176 16.72 -5.79 6.02
CA PHE A 176 18.04 -5.16 6.03
C PHE A 176 18.34 -4.59 7.42
N GLU A 177 19.60 -4.66 7.84
CA GLU A 177 20.10 -3.99 9.04
C GLU A 177 21.16 -2.98 8.66
N TYR A 178 21.09 -1.81 9.30
CA TYR A 178 22.14 -0.81 9.22
C TYR A 178 23.20 -1.12 10.28
N ALA A 179 24.43 -1.38 9.84
CA ALA A 179 25.57 -1.50 10.73
C ALA A 179 26.22 -0.12 10.91
N TYR A 180 26.37 0.28 12.18
CA TYR A 180 27.07 1.49 12.60
C TYR A 180 28.33 1.05 13.36
N ASP A 181 29.49 1.64 13.06
CA ASP A 181 30.73 1.43 13.85
C ASP A 181 30.60 2.02 15.26
#